data_AF-A0AAU5HEN6-F1
#
_entry.id   AF-A0AAU5HEN6-F1
#
_cell.length_a   1.000
_cell.length_b   1.000
_cell.length_c   1.000
_cell.angle_alpha   90.00
_cell.angle_beta   90.00
_cell.angle_gamma   90.00
#
_symmetry.space_group_name_H-M   'P 1'
#
loop_
_entity.id
_entity.type
_entity.pdbx_description
1 polymer ?
#
loop_
_entity_poly.entity_id
_entity_poly.type
_entity_poly.pdbx_seq_one_letter_code
_entity_poly.pdbx_strand_id
1 'polypeptide(L)'
;MLDRWTVEFYDFLKPPPTLPVLDRSLPERFGDLHERAARNGAQHGTPVLAMVSGFADPGVNLFFRVSPMKGRGIRTWRRYAYTLVVWLNFLHVFGKSWREATPRDVEAFKDWRLTDVRNDERIQAGSFDTDRAALNTFYTWASGKYGTGNPVTGVAPAADPSPLGSCGCLPVMVMTPRRRSRAAR
;
A
#
# COMPACT_ATOMS: atom_id res chain seq x y z
N MET A 1 19.78 -16.58 -7.93
CA MET A 1 19.32 -15.18 -7.91
C MET A 1 17.90 -15.20 -7.37
N LEU A 2 17.65 -14.56 -6.23
CA LEU A 2 16.28 -14.51 -5.68
C LEU A 2 15.38 -13.76 -6.65
N ASP A 3 14.16 -14.25 -6.83
CA ASP A 3 13.16 -13.51 -7.58
C ASP A 3 12.91 -12.17 -6.88
N ARG A 4 12.69 -11.11 -7.65
CA ARG A 4 12.56 -9.76 -7.11
C ARG A 4 11.63 -8.93 -7.96
N TRP A 5 10.96 -7.99 -7.32
CA TRP A 5 10.19 -6.95 -7.98
C TRP A 5 11.08 -6.01 -8.76
N THR A 6 10.61 -5.66 -9.94
CA THR A 6 11.16 -4.67 -10.86
C THR A 6 10.03 -3.77 -11.36
N VAL A 7 10.38 -2.66 -11.99
CA VAL A 7 9.41 -1.76 -12.62
C VAL A 7 9.85 -1.45 -14.04
N GLU A 8 8.91 -1.59 -14.96
CA GLU A 8 8.99 -1.07 -16.32
C GLU A 8 7.95 0.03 -16.52
N PHE A 9 8.08 0.80 -17.59
CA PHE A 9 7.15 1.88 -17.90
C PHE A 9 6.64 1.72 -19.32
N TYR A 10 5.33 1.84 -19.50
CA TYR A 10 4.75 1.81 -20.84
C TYR A 10 5.33 2.95 -21.70
N ASP A 11 5.74 2.61 -22.92
CA ASP A 11 6.19 3.55 -23.92
C ASP A 11 5.28 3.51 -25.14
N PHE A 12 4.13 4.19 -25.04
CA PHE A 12 3.16 4.29 -26.13
C PHE A 12 3.66 5.08 -27.35
N LEU A 13 4.84 5.73 -27.26
CA LEU A 13 5.44 6.43 -28.39
C LEU A 13 6.24 5.48 -29.29
N LYS A 14 6.59 4.30 -28.77
CA LYS A 14 7.21 3.24 -29.56
C LYS A 14 6.12 2.32 -30.13
N PRO A 15 6.34 1.74 -31.33
CA PRO A 15 5.51 0.63 -31.76
C PRO A 15 5.59 -0.50 -30.72
N PRO A 16 4.51 -1.27 -30.50
CA PRO A 16 4.54 -2.41 -29.61
C PRO A 16 5.67 -3.36 -30.04
N PRO A 17 6.38 -3.99 -29.09
CA PRO A 17 7.49 -4.86 -29.43
C PRO A 17 7.00 -6.00 -30.33
N THR A 18 7.68 -6.19 -31.45
CA THR A 18 7.51 -7.39 -32.27
C THR A 18 8.06 -8.55 -31.45
N LEU A 19 7.17 -9.31 -30.79
CA LEU A 19 7.59 -10.47 -30.03
C LEU A 19 8.29 -11.44 -30.99
N PRO A 20 9.57 -11.81 -30.74
CA PRO A 20 10.19 -12.86 -31.53
C PRO A 20 9.34 -14.12 -31.39
N VAL A 21 9.33 -14.93 -32.45
CA VAL A 21 8.54 -16.15 -32.75
C VAL A 21 8.54 -17.19 -31.60
N LEU A 22 8.07 -16.83 -30.42
CA LEU A 22 7.88 -17.74 -29.29
C LEU A 22 6.40 -18.10 -29.14
N ASP A 23 5.51 -17.33 -29.77
CA ASP A 23 4.17 -17.75 -30.08
C ASP A 23 3.51 -16.74 -31.06
N ARG A 24 3.45 -17.06 -32.35
CA ARG A 24 2.70 -16.23 -33.33
C ARG A 24 1.21 -16.12 -32.98
N SER A 25 0.69 -17.00 -32.10
CA SER A 25 -0.68 -16.93 -31.62
C SER A 25 -0.89 -15.88 -30.53
N LEU A 26 0.15 -15.33 -29.87
CA LEU A 26 -0.05 -14.34 -28.82
C LEU A 26 -0.68 -13.03 -29.37
N PRO A 27 -0.15 -12.39 -30.43
CA PRO A 27 -0.81 -11.22 -31.02
C PRO A 27 -2.21 -11.54 -31.55
N GLU A 28 -2.42 -12.72 -32.14
CA GLU A 28 -3.73 -13.15 -32.67
C GLU A 28 -4.76 -13.41 -31.55
N ARG A 29 -4.31 -13.97 -30.42
CA ARG A 29 -5.15 -14.32 -29.26
C ARG A 29 -5.41 -13.13 -28.34
N PHE A 30 -4.47 -12.21 -28.27
CA PHE A 30 -4.46 -11.13 -27.30
C PHE A 30 -4.56 -9.74 -27.92
N GLY A 31 -4.52 -9.58 -29.23
CA GLY A 31 -4.62 -8.31 -29.94
C GLY A 31 -3.49 -7.33 -29.61
N ASP A 32 -3.70 -6.06 -29.94
CA ASP A 32 -2.73 -5.00 -29.65
C ASP A 32 -2.60 -4.74 -28.14
N LEU A 33 -1.36 -4.83 -27.65
CA LEU A 33 -1.03 -4.69 -26.24
C LEU A 33 -1.25 -3.25 -25.73
N HIS A 34 -0.93 -2.24 -26.54
CA HIS A 34 -1.13 -0.83 -26.19
C HIS A 34 -2.62 -0.49 -26.12
N GLU A 35 -3.44 -0.93 -27.08
CA GLU A 35 -4.89 -0.74 -27.05
C GLU A 35 -5.52 -1.39 -25.81
N ARG A 36 -5.08 -2.60 -25.46
CA ARG A 36 -5.54 -3.28 -24.23
C ARG A 36 -5.10 -2.57 -22.97
N ALA A 37 -3.86 -2.10 -22.92
CA ALA A 37 -3.35 -1.34 -21.79
C ALA A 37 -4.13 -0.02 -21.64
N ALA A 38 -4.38 0.70 -22.74
CA ALA A 38 -5.15 1.93 -22.78
C ALA A 38 -6.61 1.75 -22.33
N ARG A 39 -7.30 0.69 -22.79
CA ARG A 39 -8.65 0.35 -22.32
C ARG A 39 -8.72 0.13 -20.81
N ASN A 40 -7.62 -0.34 -20.22
CA ASN A 40 -7.49 -0.52 -18.77
C ASN A 40 -6.91 0.70 -18.04
N GLY A 41 -6.83 1.87 -18.69
CA GLY A 41 -6.42 3.13 -18.09
C GLY A 41 -4.91 3.40 -18.06
N ALA A 42 -4.09 2.58 -18.74
CA ALA A 42 -2.67 2.89 -18.89
C ALA A 42 -2.45 3.95 -19.98
N GLN A 43 -1.39 4.73 -19.83
CA GLN A 43 -0.94 5.72 -20.80
C GLN A 43 0.60 5.74 -20.83
N HIS A 44 1.18 6.58 -21.68
CA HIS A 44 2.64 6.74 -21.73
C HIS A 44 3.21 7.06 -20.33
N GLY A 45 4.23 6.30 -19.93
CA GLY A 45 4.89 6.39 -18.63
C GLY A 45 4.17 5.66 -17.50
N THR A 46 3.01 5.02 -17.72
CA THR A 46 2.33 4.24 -16.67
C THR A 46 3.25 3.10 -16.20
N PRO A 47 3.53 2.97 -14.89
CA PRO A 47 4.37 1.90 -14.37
C PRO A 47 3.71 0.53 -14.49
N VAL A 48 4.55 -0.49 -14.71
CA VAL A 48 4.21 -1.90 -14.64
C VAL A 48 5.21 -2.56 -13.70
N LEU A 49 4.73 -3.01 -12.54
CA LEU A 49 5.53 -3.71 -11.54
C LEU A 49 5.35 -5.22 -11.72
N ALA A 50 6.46 -5.93 -11.84
CA ALA A 50 6.48 -7.38 -11.99
C ALA A 50 7.74 -7.97 -11.34
N MET A 51 7.66 -9.23 -10.93
CA MET A 51 8.82 -10.01 -10.55
C MET A 51 9.64 -10.40 -11.78
N VAL A 52 10.92 -10.68 -11.60
CA VAL A 52 11.82 -11.14 -12.69
C VAL A 52 11.30 -12.45 -13.31
N SER A 53 10.62 -13.28 -12.52
CA SER A 53 9.88 -14.46 -13.01
C SER A 53 8.71 -14.17 -13.96
N GLY A 54 8.30 -12.90 -14.07
CA GLY A 54 7.16 -12.46 -14.89
C GLY A 54 5.84 -12.35 -14.13
N PHE A 55 5.80 -12.68 -12.83
CA PHE A 55 4.59 -12.48 -12.04
C PHE A 55 4.29 -10.98 -11.85
N ALA A 56 3.08 -10.55 -12.21
CA ALA A 56 2.62 -9.19 -11.98
C ALA A 56 1.34 -9.19 -11.15
N ASP A 57 1.35 -8.56 -9.98
CA ASP A 57 0.16 -8.44 -9.13
C ASP A 57 -0.81 -7.42 -9.76
N PRO A 58 -2.05 -7.82 -10.13
CA PRO A 58 -3.01 -6.91 -10.73
C PRO A 58 -3.43 -5.78 -9.80
N GLY A 59 -3.48 -6.02 -8.50
CA GLY A 59 -3.84 -5.02 -7.49
C GLY A 59 -2.81 -3.91 -7.38
N VAL A 60 -1.52 -4.25 -7.37
CA VAL A 60 -0.41 -3.28 -7.41
C VAL A 60 -0.45 -2.47 -8.71
N ASN A 61 -0.60 -3.13 -9.85
CA ASN A 61 -0.58 -2.46 -11.15
C ASN A 61 -1.81 -1.60 -11.42
N LEU A 62 -2.97 -1.98 -10.88
CA LEU A 62 -4.21 -1.22 -11.01
C LEU A 62 -4.14 0.12 -10.26
N PHE A 63 -3.30 0.24 -9.22
CA PHE A 63 -3.04 1.50 -8.52
C PHE A 63 -2.67 2.61 -9.51
N PHE A 64 -1.78 2.36 -10.46
CA PHE A 64 -1.35 3.41 -11.39
C PHE A 64 -2.38 3.77 -12.47
N ARG A 65 -3.47 2.98 -12.60
CA ARG A 65 -4.44 3.10 -13.69
C ARG A 65 -5.77 3.72 -13.28
N VAL A 66 -6.23 3.47 -12.05
CA VAL A 66 -7.58 3.89 -11.58
C VAL A 66 -7.61 4.61 -10.24
N SER A 67 -6.44 4.82 -9.60
CA SER A 67 -6.28 5.47 -8.28
C SER A 67 -6.19 7.02 -8.41
N PRO A 68 -6.07 7.80 -7.30
CA PRO A 68 -5.51 9.15 -7.33
C PRO A 68 -4.28 9.35 -8.22
N MET A 69 -3.55 8.28 -8.56
CA MET A 69 -2.42 8.34 -9.48
C MET A 69 -2.80 8.65 -10.93
N LYS A 70 -4.02 8.37 -11.39
CA LYS A 70 -4.42 8.59 -12.80
C LYS A 70 -4.16 10.02 -13.29
N GLY A 71 -4.37 11.02 -12.42
CA GLY A 71 -4.14 12.44 -12.74
C GLY A 71 -2.74 12.98 -12.40
N ARG A 72 -1.82 12.13 -11.93
CA ARG A 72 -0.46 12.56 -11.53
C ARG A 72 0.50 12.49 -12.72
N GLY A 73 1.50 13.38 -12.73
CA GLY A 73 2.53 13.40 -13.77
C GLY A 73 3.50 12.22 -13.68
N ILE A 74 4.16 11.91 -14.80
CA ILE A 74 5.11 10.80 -14.96
C ILE A 74 6.21 10.80 -13.90
N ARG A 75 6.71 11.98 -13.49
CA ARG A 75 7.73 12.08 -12.44
C ARG A 75 7.24 11.53 -11.10
N THR A 76 6.00 11.80 -10.71
CA THR A 76 5.37 11.27 -9.49
C THR A 76 5.16 9.77 -9.61
N TRP A 77 4.76 9.28 -10.79
CA TRP A 77 4.62 7.86 -11.06
C TRP A 77 5.92 7.10 -10.87
N ARG A 78 7.01 7.56 -11.50
CA ARG A 78 8.34 6.94 -11.36
C ARG A 78 8.76 6.88 -9.90
N ARG A 79 8.64 8.01 -9.19
CA ARG A 79 8.97 8.10 -7.77
C ARG A 79 8.20 7.08 -6.94
N TYR A 80 6.87 7.01 -7.10
CA TYR A 80 6.04 6.10 -6.31
C TYR A 80 6.25 4.64 -6.70
N ALA A 81 6.47 4.36 -7.99
CA ALA A 81 6.74 3.01 -8.46
C ALA A 81 8.07 2.47 -7.93
N TYR A 82 9.12 3.28 -7.90
CA TYR A 82 10.39 2.87 -7.29
C TYR A 82 10.24 2.64 -5.78
N THR A 83 9.54 3.52 -5.05
CA THR A 83 9.23 3.25 -3.63
C THR A 83 8.51 1.91 -3.48
N LEU A 84 7.47 1.65 -4.28
CA LEU A 84 6.72 0.40 -4.20
C LEU A 84 7.58 -0.83 -4.53
N VAL A 85 8.48 -0.74 -5.51
CA VAL A 85 9.42 -1.84 -5.80
C VAL A 85 10.30 -2.15 -4.60
N VAL A 86 10.89 -1.12 -3.98
CA VAL A 86 11.76 -1.29 -2.80
C VAL A 86 10.98 -1.89 -1.63
N TRP A 87 9.76 -1.41 -1.39
CA TRP A 87 8.87 -1.94 -0.36
C TRP A 87 8.43 -3.40 -0.61
N LEU A 88 8.04 -3.73 -1.84
CA LEU A 88 7.62 -5.09 -2.21
C LEU A 88 8.78 -6.08 -2.10
N ASN A 89 10.00 -5.66 -2.48
CA ASN A 89 11.20 -6.46 -2.29
C ASN A 89 11.52 -6.67 -0.81
N PHE A 90 11.38 -5.63 0.02
CA PHE A 90 11.54 -5.76 1.46
C PHE A 90 10.57 -6.81 2.04
N LEU A 91 9.28 -6.71 1.72
CA LEU A 91 8.29 -7.70 2.17
C LEU A 91 8.57 -9.10 1.64
N HIS A 92 9.03 -9.21 0.39
CA HIS A 92 9.34 -10.48 -0.25
C HIS A 92 10.46 -11.23 0.49
N VAL A 93 11.48 -10.53 0.99
CA VAL A 93 12.56 -11.12 1.81
C VAL A 93 12.00 -11.76 3.09
N PHE A 94 10.92 -11.22 3.66
CA PHE A 94 10.23 -11.77 4.82
C PHE A 94 9.06 -12.70 4.46
N GLY A 95 8.88 -13.05 3.18
CA GLY A 95 7.80 -13.92 2.71
C GLY A 95 6.40 -13.34 2.89
N LYS A 96 6.26 -12.01 2.98
CA LYS A 96 4.98 -11.33 3.22
C LYS A 96 4.38 -10.76 1.93
N SER A 97 3.06 -10.86 1.81
CA SER A 97 2.30 -10.11 0.80
C SER A 97 2.09 -8.66 1.24
N TRP A 98 2.00 -7.73 0.28
CA TRP A 98 1.60 -6.35 0.57
C TRP A 98 0.21 -6.27 1.22
N ARG A 99 -0.68 -7.24 0.95
CA ARG A 99 -2.01 -7.29 1.58
C ARG A 99 -1.98 -7.62 3.06
N GLU A 100 -0.88 -8.21 3.53
CA GLU A 100 -0.67 -8.68 4.91
C GLU A 100 0.26 -7.75 5.69
N ALA A 101 0.72 -6.66 5.06
CA ALA A 101 1.62 -5.73 5.69
C ALA A 101 0.99 -5.08 6.92
N THR A 102 1.78 -4.98 7.98
CA THR A 102 1.39 -4.40 9.27
C THR A 102 2.14 -3.10 9.55
N PRO A 103 1.69 -2.27 10.51
CA PRO A 103 2.45 -1.11 10.96
C PRO A 103 3.88 -1.45 11.42
N ARG A 104 4.09 -2.63 12.02
CA ARG A 104 5.42 -3.09 12.41
C ARG A 104 6.34 -3.32 11.22
N ASP A 105 5.79 -3.75 10.09
CA ASP A 105 6.58 -3.91 8.85
C ASP A 105 7.02 -2.56 8.28
N VAL A 106 6.19 -1.52 8.43
CA VAL A 106 6.53 -0.15 8.00
C VAL A 106 7.63 0.44 8.88
N GLU A 107 7.59 0.21 10.20
CA GLU A 107 8.67 0.64 11.10
C GLU A 107 9.97 -0.13 10.82
N ALA A 108 9.90 -1.46 10.66
CA ALA A 108 11.07 -2.25 10.30
C ALA A 108 11.66 -1.83 8.95
N PHE A 109 10.81 -1.47 7.98
CA PHE A 109 11.25 -0.93 6.70
C PHE A 109 11.92 0.43 6.83
N LYS A 110 11.39 1.31 7.68
CA LYS A 110 12.02 2.60 7.99
C LYS A 110 13.42 2.41 8.58
N ASP A 111 13.55 1.53 9.57
CA ASP A 111 14.86 1.22 10.17
C ASP A 111 15.81 0.64 9.12
N TRP A 112 15.34 -0.30 8.30
CA TRP A 112 16.11 -0.87 7.19
C TRP A 112 16.54 0.17 6.15
N ARG A 113 15.69 1.16 5.84
CA ARG A 113 15.99 2.23 4.87
C ARG A 113 17.01 3.25 5.40
N LEU A 114 17.09 3.46 6.71
CA LEU A 114 17.87 4.55 7.30
C LEU A 114 19.18 4.07 7.94
N THR A 115 19.15 2.94 8.66
CA THR A 115 20.23 2.59 9.60
C THR A 115 20.82 1.20 9.38
N ASP A 116 20.10 0.27 8.74
CA ASP A 116 20.60 -1.10 8.59
C ASP A 116 21.83 -1.18 7.67
N VAL A 117 22.93 -1.67 8.23
CA VAL A 117 24.22 -1.85 7.54
C VAL A 117 24.13 -2.81 6.36
N ARG A 118 23.16 -3.74 6.36
CA ARG A 118 22.92 -4.71 5.29
C ARG A 118 22.27 -4.09 4.06
N ASN A 119 21.78 -2.86 4.16
CA ASN A 119 21.21 -2.11 3.04
C ASN A 119 22.27 -1.18 2.44
N ASP A 120 22.97 -1.59 1.40
CA ASP A 120 23.98 -0.71 0.76
C ASP A 120 23.35 0.55 0.13
N GLU A 121 22.02 0.57 -0.07
CA GLU A 121 21.25 1.69 -0.62
C GLU A 121 20.46 2.47 0.45
N ARG A 122 20.99 2.58 1.67
CA ARG A 122 20.45 3.45 2.74
C ARG A 122 20.20 4.86 2.22
N ILE A 123 19.12 5.49 2.69
CA ILE A 123 18.76 6.87 2.37
C ILE A 123 18.86 7.80 3.56
N GLN A 124 18.94 9.11 3.27
CA GLN A 124 18.84 10.16 4.27
C GLN A 124 17.43 10.22 4.88
N ALA A 125 17.32 10.62 6.14
CA ALA A 125 16.04 10.69 6.87
C ALA A 125 14.94 11.45 6.10
N GLY A 126 15.24 12.64 5.55
CA GLY A 126 14.29 13.43 4.77
C GLY A 126 13.87 12.80 3.43
N SER A 127 14.58 11.77 2.95
CA SER A 127 14.17 11.01 1.76
C SER A 127 13.08 9.99 2.08
N PHE A 128 12.94 9.57 3.35
CA PHE A 128 11.92 8.60 3.76
C PHE A 128 10.52 9.19 3.74
N ASP A 129 10.36 10.51 3.83
CA ASP A 129 9.04 11.17 3.70
C ASP A 129 8.39 10.89 2.35
N THR A 130 9.21 10.79 1.30
CA THR A 130 8.72 10.37 -0.03
C THR A 130 8.23 8.93 0.00
N ASP A 131 8.98 8.03 0.63
CA ASP A 131 8.60 6.62 0.73
C ASP A 131 7.29 6.48 1.51
N ARG A 132 7.19 7.15 2.68
CA ARG A 132 5.99 7.19 3.50
C ARG A 132 4.77 7.75 2.75
N ALA A 133 4.94 8.85 2.01
CA ALA A 133 3.83 9.44 1.24
C ALA A 133 3.32 8.51 0.14
N ALA A 134 4.23 7.83 -0.57
CA ALA A 134 3.86 6.86 -1.59
C ALA A 134 3.14 5.64 -1.00
N LEU A 135 3.66 5.08 0.09
CA LEU A 135 3.03 3.96 0.79
C LEU A 135 1.66 4.34 1.34
N ASN A 136 1.53 5.49 2.00
CA ASN A 136 0.24 5.94 2.53
C ASN A 136 -0.80 6.13 1.42
N THR A 137 -0.39 6.71 0.29
CA THR A 137 -1.28 6.90 -0.87
C THR A 137 -1.73 5.55 -1.44
N PHE A 138 -0.80 4.61 -1.61
CA PHE A 138 -1.09 3.26 -2.09
C PHE A 138 -2.06 2.52 -1.18
N TYR A 139 -1.76 2.46 0.12
CA TYR A 139 -2.56 1.71 1.08
C TYR A 139 -3.90 2.36 1.41
N THR A 140 -4.01 3.69 1.39
CA THR A 140 -5.31 4.37 1.51
C THR A 140 -6.23 3.98 0.35
N TRP A 141 -5.71 3.99 -0.88
CA TRP A 141 -6.47 3.54 -2.05
C TRP A 141 -6.81 2.05 -1.98
N ALA A 142 -5.84 1.20 -1.61
CA ALA A 142 -6.02 -0.23 -1.53
C ALA A 142 -7.04 -0.61 -0.44
N SER A 143 -7.05 0.12 0.69
CA SER A 143 -8.03 -0.04 1.75
C SER A 143 -9.45 0.20 1.26
N GLY A 144 -9.68 1.33 0.57
CA GLY A 144 -10.99 1.61 -0.02
C GLY A 144 -11.42 0.63 -1.10
N LYS A 145 -10.47 0.08 -1.88
CA LYS A 145 -10.78 -0.79 -3.03
C LYS A 145 -10.89 -2.27 -2.68
N TYR A 146 -10.08 -2.74 -1.73
CA TYR A 146 -9.93 -4.16 -1.41
C TYR A 146 -10.20 -4.50 0.06
N GLY A 147 -10.48 -3.51 0.92
CA GLY A 147 -10.67 -3.73 2.35
C GLY A 147 -9.38 -4.05 3.12
N THR A 148 -8.20 -3.83 2.53
CA THR A 148 -6.92 -4.04 3.22
C THR A 148 -6.70 -3.00 4.31
N GLY A 149 -6.06 -3.37 5.42
CA GLY A 149 -5.60 -2.38 6.41
C GLY A 149 -4.55 -1.45 5.81
N ASN A 150 -4.52 -0.17 6.22
CA ASN A 150 -3.43 0.73 5.88
C ASN A 150 -2.36 0.66 6.99
N PRO A 151 -1.18 0.07 6.73
CA PRO A 151 -0.13 -0.09 7.73
C PRO A 151 0.60 1.23 8.04
N VAL A 152 0.46 2.28 7.22
CA VAL A 152 1.15 3.57 7.41
C VAL A 152 0.38 4.49 8.35
N THR A 153 -0.95 4.41 8.33
CA THR A 153 -1.81 5.02 9.35
C THR A 153 -1.85 4.05 10.52
N GLY A 154 -0.88 4.14 11.43
CA GLY A 154 -0.81 3.25 12.59
C GLY A 154 -2.19 3.14 13.26
N VAL A 155 -2.82 1.96 13.19
CA VAL A 155 -4.00 1.70 14.01
C VAL A 155 -3.53 1.69 15.46
N ALA A 156 -4.27 2.39 16.31
CA ALA A 156 -4.11 2.46 17.75
C ALA A 156 -3.84 1.06 18.36
N PRO A 157 -3.10 0.97 19.49
CA PRO A 157 -2.78 -0.31 20.12
C PRO A 157 -4.05 -1.16 20.29
N ALA A 158 -3.90 -2.45 20.03
CA ALA A 158 -4.93 -3.46 20.21
C ALA A 158 -5.67 -3.23 21.54
N ALA A 159 -7.00 -3.26 21.50
CA ALA A 159 -7.79 -3.32 22.72
C ALA A 159 -7.26 -4.48 23.57
N ASP A 160 -6.84 -4.18 24.79
CA ASP A 160 -6.45 -5.20 25.76
C ASP A 160 -7.59 -6.24 25.87
N PRO A 161 -7.30 -7.55 25.79
CA PRO A 161 -8.24 -8.54 26.28
C PRO A 161 -8.26 -8.44 27.80
N SER A 162 -9.11 -7.56 28.33
CA SER A 162 -9.44 -7.58 29.76
C SER A 162 -9.97 -8.97 30.11
N PRO A 163 -9.41 -9.64 31.13
CA PRO A 163 -9.81 -10.98 31.50
C PRO A 163 -11.17 -10.97 32.19
N LEU A 164 -11.93 -12.03 31.93
CA LEU A 164 -13.18 -12.36 32.59
C LEU A 164 -13.05 -12.39 34.12
N GLY A 165 -14.05 -11.86 34.81
CA GLY A 165 -14.51 -12.40 36.09
C GLY A 165 -14.55 -11.43 37.27
N SER A 166 -15.75 -10.96 37.63
CA SER A 166 -16.31 -11.26 38.96
C SER A 166 -17.75 -10.77 39.12
N CYS A 167 -18.49 -11.67 39.77
CA CYS A 167 -19.82 -11.67 40.37
C CYS A 167 -20.59 -10.35 40.58
N GLY A 168 -21.92 -10.52 40.52
CA GLY A 168 -22.89 -9.46 40.63
C GLY A 168 -23.01 -8.81 42.01
N CYS A 169 -23.66 -7.65 41.99
CA CYS A 169 -24.73 -7.27 42.91
C CYS A 169 -25.34 -5.94 42.43
N LEU A 170 -26.62 -5.95 42.07
CA LEU A 170 -27.52 -4.79 42.14
C LEU A 170 -28.30 -4.90 43.46
N PRO A 171 -29.03 -3.88 43.93
CA PRO A 171 -28.75 -2.44 43.91
C PRO A 171 -28.94 -1.84 45.33
N VAL A 172 -28.53 -0.59 45.57
CA VAL A 172 -29.16 0.22 46.63
C VAL A 172 -29.53 1.59 46.08
N MET A 173 -30.83 1.74 45.90
CA MET A 173 -31.54 3.00 45.75
C MET A 173 -31.54 3.72 47.10
N VAL A 174 -30.97 4.93 47.19
CA VAL A 174 -31.29 5.87 48.28
C VAL A 174 -31.80 7.16 47.66
N MET A 175 -33.05 7.44 48.01
CA MET A 175 -33.88 8.53 47.51
C MET A 175 -33.95 9.64 48.58
N THR A 176 -33.47 10.84 48.23
CA THR A 176 -33.88 12.18 48.77
C THR A 176 -33.58 12.53 50.25
N PRO A 177 -33.49 13.83 50.67
CA PRO A 177 -34.48 14.89 50.39
C PRO A 177 -33.98 16.31 50.00
N ARG A 178 -34.88 16.95 49.22
CA ARG A 178 -35.03 18.39 49.00
C ARG A 178 -34.95 19.17 50.31
N ARG A 179 -34.10 20.21 50.37
CA ARG A 179 -34.33 21.35 51.27
C ARG A 179 -35.08 22.45 50.52
N ARG A 180 -36.17 22.90 51.15
CA ARG A 180 -36.99 24.05 50.76
C ARG A 180 -36.77 25.14 51.81
N SER A 181 -36.61 26.37 51.31
CA SER A 181 -37.20 27.61 51.86
C SER A 181 -36.39 28.54 52.78
N ARG A 182 -36.60 29.84 52.46
CA ARG A 182 -36.63 31.10 53.26
C ARG A 182 -35.29 31.83 53.46
N ALA A 183 -35.25 33.17 53.53
CA ALA A 183 -36.11 34.29 53.16
C ALA A 183 -35.37 35.59 53.58
N ALA A 184 -35.68 36.71 52.92
CA ALA A 184 -35.60 38.10 53.41
C ALA A 184 -34.24 38.69 53.82
N ARG A 185 -33.74 39.65 53.04
CA ARG A 185 -33.96 41.09 53.26
C ARG A 185 -33.61 41.88 51.99
#